data_AF-A0A6L4Z421-F1
#
_entry.id   AF-A0A6L4Z421-F1
#
_cell.length_a   1.000
_cell.length_b   1.000
_cell.length_c   1.000
_cell.angle_alpha   90.00
_cell.angle_beta   90.00
_cell.angle_gamma   90.00
#
_symmetry.space_group_name_H-M   'P 1'
#
loop_
_entity.id
_entity.type
_entity.pdbx_description
1 polymer ?
#
loop_
_entity_poly.entity_id
_entity_poly.type
_entity_poly.pdbx_seq_one_letter_code
_entity_poly.pdbx_strand_id
1 'polypeptide(L)'
;MQTVICLLLLIIAYHNYVMFNWKEYLELAKFLQRQGSNAFIQEAMCRGAISKAYYGAFCHARNYARDYLGYIPKYDNFEHGAIRAYYQTKKMRYIATRLDT
;
A
#
# COMPACT_ATOMS: atom_id res chain seq x y z
N MET A 1 38.01 -2.95 10.06
CA MET A 1 36.97 -3.85 9.49
C MET A 1 35.57 -3.57 10.03
N GLN A 2 35.37 -3.37 11.34
CA GLN A 2 34.05 -3.08 11.96
C GLN A 2 33.30 -1.89 11.34
N THR A 3 34.01 -0.81 11.01
CA THR A 3 33.44 0.43 10.46
C THR A 3 32.89 0.30 9.04
N VAL A 4 33.50 -0.56 8.22
CA VAL A 4 33.03 -0.82 6.84
C VAL A 4 31.75 -1.67 6.85
N ILE A 5 31.67 -2.64 7.77
CA ILE A 5 30.46 -3.46 7.98
C ILE A 5 29.30 -2.59 8.48
N CYS A 6 29.56 -1.67 9.41
CA CYS A 6 28.54 -0.76 9.93
C CYS A 6 28.00 0.20 8.85
N LEU A 7 28.87 0.73 7.99
CA LEU A 7 28.47 1.56 6.84
C LEU A 7 27.68 0.78 5.78
N LEU A 8 28.05 -0.46 5.48
CA LEU A 8 27.28 -1.35 4.61
C LEU A 8 25.90 -1.69 5.18
N LEU A 9 25.81 -1.95 6.49
CA LEU A 9 24.54 -2.19 7.17
C LEU A 9 23.66 -0.94 7.19
N LEU A 10 24.23 0.26 7.32
CA LEU A 10 23.50 1.52 7.21
C LEU A 10 23.04 1.81 5.78
N ILE A 11 23.85 1.49 4.76
CA ILE A 11 23.47 1.62 3.35
C ILE A 11 22.39 0.60 2.98
N ILE A 12 22.48 -0.64 3.49
CA ILE A 12 21.45 -1.67 3.33
C ILE A 12 20.19 -1.27 4.11
N ALA A 13 20.29 -0.77 5.34
CA ALA A 13 19.15 -0.28 6.11
C ALA A 13 18.50 0.95 5.45
N TYR A 14 19.28 1.84 4.84
CA TYR A 14 18.79 2.97 4.05
C TYR A 14 18.22 2.53 2.68
N HIS A 15 18.79 1.50 2.05
CA HIS A 15 18.20 0.76 0.92
C HIS A 15 17.05 -0.18 1.33
N ASN A 16 16.72 -0.31 2.62
CA ASN A 16 15.51 -0.97 3.11
C ASN A 16 14.54 0.04 3.76
N TYR A 17 14.97 1.29 3.93
CA TYR A 17 14.13 2.49 3.96
C TYR A 17 13.54 2.80 2.57
N VAL A 18 13.76 1.87 1.63
CA VAL A 18 13.11 1.75 0.34
C VAL A 18 11.61 1.70 0.51
N MET A 19 10.96 2.58 -0.27
CA MET A 19 9.54 2.58 -0.61
C MET A 19 8.83 1.29 -0.18
N PHE A 20 7.91 1.41 0.77
CA PHE A 20 7.09 0.30 1.23
C PHE A 20 6.52 -0.47 0.03
N ASN A 21 6.83 -1.77 -0.08
CA ASN A 21 6.38 -2.58 -1.20
C ASN A 21 4.91 -2.97 -1.00
N TRP A 22 4.00 -2.14 -1.52
CA TRP A 22 2.56 -2.37 -1.41
C TRP A 22 2.10 -3.71 -2.01
N LYS A 23 2.88 -4.32 -2.91
CA LYS A 23 2.58 -5.66 -3.44
C LYS A 23 2.74 -6.73 -2.34
N GLU A 24 3.74 -6.63 -1.47
CA GLU A 24 3.90 -7.55 -0.35
C GLU A 24 2.75 -7.45 0.65
N TYR A 25 2.15 -6.26 0.79
CA TYR A 25 0.96 -6.08 1.61
C TYR A 25 -0.28 -6.78 1.02
N LEU A 26 -0.39 -6.84 -0.31
CA LEU A 26 -1.41 -7.65 -0.99
C LEU A 26 -1.16 -9.15 -0.81
N GLU A 27 0.11 -9.59 -0.83
CA GLU A 27 0.45 -10.99 -0.55
C GLU A 27 0.12 -11.37 0.90
N LEU A 28 0.38 -10.48 1.86
CA LEU A 28 -0.05 -10.65 3.24
C LEU A 28 -1.58 -10.76 3.36
N ALA A 29 -2.33 -9.94 2.62
CA ALA A 29 -3.79 -10.03 2.60
C ALA A 29 -4.28 -11.41 2.11
N LYS A 30 -3.71 -11.92 1.01
CA LYS A 30 -4.01 -13.26 0.49
C LYS A 30 -3.63 -14.35 1.47
N PHE A 31 -2.49 -14.20 2.17
CA PHE A 31 -2.09 -15.13 3.21
C PHE A 31 -3.12 -15.18 4.35
N LEU A 32 -3.49 -14.03 4.90
CA LEU A 32 -4.47 -13.94 5.99
C LEU A 32 -5.84 -14.50 5.59
N GLN A 33 -6.29 -14.21 4.36
CA GLN A 33 -7.53 -14.79 3.83
C GLN A 33 -7.48 -16.32 3.80
N ARG A 34 -6.38 -16.90 3.29
CA ARG A 34 -6.21 -18.37 3.21
C ARG A 34 -6.17 -19.03 4.58
N GLN A 35 -5.55 -18.38 5.58
CA GLN A 35 -5.50 -18.92 6.93
C GLN A 35 -6.82 -18.74 7.70
N GLY A 36 -7.57 -17.67 7.40
CA GLY A 36 -8.80 -17.33 8.12
C GLY A 36 -9.96 -18.31 7.92
N SER A 37 -9.97 -19.11 6.86
CA SER A 37 -11.10 -20.02 6.55
C SER A 37 -11.35 -21.08 7.62
N ASN A 38 -10.34 -21.47 8.41
CA ASN A 38 -10.44 -22.52 9.45
C ASN A 38 -9.80 -22.12 10.79
N ALA A 39 -9.49 -20.84 11.00
CA ALA A 39 -8.83 -20.38 12.23
C ALA A 39 -9.83 -20.05 13.34
N PHE A 40 -9.44 -20.29 14.60
CA PHE A 40 -10.18 -19.80 15.78
C PHE A 40 -10.35 -18.27 15.79
N ILE A 41 -9.44 -17.55 15.10
CA ILE A 41 -9.45 -16.09 14.94
C ILE A 41 -9.90 -15.65 13.55
N GLN A 42 -10.82 -16.40 12.93
CA GLN A 42 -11.31 -16.17 11.56
C GLN A 42 -11.70 -14.71 11.30
N GLU A 43 -12.54 -14.11 12.15
CA GLU A 43 -12.97 -12.72 11.96
C GLU A 43 -11.79 -11.74 11.93
N ALA A 44 -10.86 -11.88 12.88
CA ALA A 44 -9.67 -11.01 12.94
C ALA A 44 -8.77 -11.19 11.71
N MET A 45 -8.58 -12.43 11.25
CA MET A 45 -7.82 -12.71 10.03
C MET A 45 -8.50 -12.15 8.77
N CYS A 46 -9.82 -12.31 8.65
CA CYS A 46 -10.58 -11.78 7.51
C CYS A 46 -10.60 -10.25 7.49
N ARG A 47 -10.87 -9.59 8.62
CA ARG A 47 -10.78 -8.13 8.73
C ARG A 47 -9.38 -7.62 8.44
N GLY A 48 -8.37 -8.32 8.99
CA GLY A 48 -6.97 -8.07 8.68
C GLY A 48 -6.71 -8.14 7.19
N ALA A 49 -7.08 -9.25 6.53
CA ALA A 49 -6.93 -9.44 5.09
C ALA A 49 -7.55 -8.29 4.28
N ILE A 50 -8.79 -7.90 4.59
CA ILE A 50 -9.50 -6.80 3.91
C ILE A 50 -8.74 -5.48 4.08
N SER A 51 -8.35 -5.11 5.30
CA SER A 51 -7.61 -3.87 5.54
C SER A 51 -6.28 -3.86 4.79
N LYS A 52 -5.55 -4.98 4.77
CA LYS A 52 -4.26 -5.09 4.08
C LYS A 52 -4.42 -5.01 2.56
N ALA A 53 -5.46 -5.65 2.01
CA ALA A 53 -5.80 -5.57 0.60
C ALA A 53 -6.14 -4.14 0.19
N TYR A 54 -6.99 -3.47 0.99
CA TYR A 54 -7.41 -2.10 0.77
C TYR A 54 -6.22 -1.13 0.75
N TYR A 55 -5.43 -1.10 1.83
CA TYR A 55 -4.28 -0.19 1.93
C TYR A 55 -3.23 -0.47 0.85
N GLY A 56 -2.99 -1.75 0.52
CA GLY A 56 -2.12 -2.15 -0.58
C GLY A 56 -2.58 -1.56 -1.92
N ALA A 57 -3.85 -1.75 -2.28
CA ALA A 57 -4.42 -1.24 -3.52
C ALA A 57 -4.44 0.31 -3.55
N PHE A 58 -4.89 0.94 -2.47
CA PHE A 58 -4.95 2.40 -2.34
C PHE A 58 -3.58 3.04 -2.53
N CYS A 59 -2.58 2.60 -1.77
CA CYS A 59 -1.26 3.21 -1.85
C CYS A 59 -0.54 2.86 -3.15
N HIS A 60 -0.81 1.71 -3.76
CA HIS A 60 -0.33 1.43 -5.11
C HIS A 60 -0.91 2.43 -6.12
N ALA A 61 -2.22 2.68 -6.08
CA ALA A 61 -2.86 3.68 -6.93
C ALA A 61 -2.34 5.10 -6.67
N ARG A 62 -2.10 5.48 -5.41
CA ARG A 62 -1.49 6.78 -5.04
C ARG A 62 -0.09 6.94 -5.61
N ASN A 63 0.75 5.94 -5.43
CA ASN A 63 2.10 5.97 -5.94
C ASN A 63 2.10 6.03 -7.47
N TYR A 64 1.23 5.26 -8.14
CA TYR A 64 1.08 5.35 -9.59
C TYR A 64 0.67 6.75 -10.06
N ALA A 65 -0.32 7.36 -9.40
CA ALA A 65 -0.76 8.72 -9.73
C ALA A 65 0.37 9.74 -9.53
N ARG A 66 1.13 9.61 -8.44
CA ARG A 66 2.29 10.47 -8.15
C ARG A 66 3.38 10.31 -9.20
N ASP A 67 3.80 9.09 -9.46
CA ASP A 67 4.98 8.77 -10.25
C ASP A 67 4.76 8.96 -11.76
N TYR A 68 3.52 8.75 -12.25
CA TYR A 68 3.25 8.71 -13.68
C TYR A 68 2.20 9.72 -14.17
N LEU A 69 1.33 10.23 -13.29
CA LEU A 69 0.24 11.12 -13.71
C LEU A 69 0.48 12.59 -13.30
N GLY A 70 1.41 12.84 -12.38
CA GLY A 70 1.71 14.16 -11.83
C GLY A 70 0.82 14.54 -10.64
N TYR A 71 0.31 13.56 -9.89
CA TYR A 71 -0.42 13.82 -8.65
C TYR A 71 0.56 14.20 -7.53
N ILE A 72 0.16 15.12 -6.65
CA ILE A 72 0.96 15.51 -5.48
C ILE A 72 0.20 15.04 -4.23
N PRO A 73 0.65 13.96 -3.58
CA PRO A 73 0.04 13.47 -2.34
C PRO A 73 0.14 14.51 -1.22
N LYS A 74 -0.94 14.68 -0.47
CA LYS A 74 -1.03 15.55 0.71
C LYS A 74 -0.81 14.80 2.02
N TYR A 75 -0.96 13.47 2.00
CA TYR A 75 -0.76 12.58 3.16
C TYR A 75 -1.60 12.97 4.39
N ASP A 76 -2.78 13.54 4.16
CA ASP A 76 -3.75 13.91 5.20
C ASP A 76 -4.98 12.98 5.14
N ASN A 77 -5.95 13.21 6.02
CA ASN A 77 -7.20 12.44 6.06
C ASN A 77 -8.08 12.66 4.81
N PHE A 78 -7.84 13.72 4.04
CA PHE A 78 -8.59 14.06 2.83
C PHE A 78 -7.99 13.41 1.57
N GLU A 79 -6.79 12.83 1.68
CA GLU A 79 -6.07 12.16 0.58
C GLU A 79 -6.94 11.15 -0.18
N HIS A 80 -7.80 10.41 0.55
CA HIS A 80 -8.72 9.42 -0.03
C HIS A 80 -9.68 10.02 -1.06
N GLY A 81 -10.34 11.12 -0.71
CA GLY A 81 -11.21 11.84 -1.64
C GLY A 81 -10.42 12.53 -2.75
N ALA A 82 -9.25 13.08 -2.41
CA ALA A 82 -8.42 13.84 -3.34
C ALA A 82 -7.89 12.99 -4.50
N ILE A 83 -7.35 11.80 -4.21
CA ILE A 83 -6.85 10.91 -5.25
C ILE A 83 -7.98 10.36 -6.13
N ARG A 84 -9.15 10.08 -5.54
CA ARG A 84 -10.34 9.66 -6.30
C ARG A 84 -10.76 10.73 -7.29
N ALA A 85 -10.92 11.98 -6.82
CA ALA A 85 -11.24 13.12 -7.67
C ALA A 85 -10.19 13.28 -8.77
N TYR A 86 -8.91 13.10 -8.44
CA TYR A 86 -7.83 13.16 -9.41
C TYR A 86 -7.97 12.11 -10.53
N TYR A 87 -8.22 10.84 -10.20
CA TYR A 87 -8.45 9.79 -11.20
C TYR A 87 -9.70 10.05 -12.07
N GLN A 88 -10.74 10.70 -11.52
CA GLN A 88 -11.89 11.14 -12.30
C GLN A 88 -11.49 12.19 -13.35
N THR A 89 -10.63 13.17 -13.01
CA THR A 89 -10.14 14.17 -13.97
C THR A 89 -9.30 13.55 -15.09
N LYS A 90 -8.58 12.47 -14.82
CA LYS A 90 -7.81 11.69 -15.80
C LYS A 90 -8.67 10.72 -16.65
N LYS A 91 -10.00 10.78 -16.54
CA LYS A 91 -10.95 9.86 -17.21
C LYS A 91 -10.75 8.37 -16.82
N MET A 92 -10.10 8.09 -15.70
CA MET A 92 -9.85 6.74 -15.18
C MET A 92 -10.90 6.33 -14.13
N ARG A 93 -12.19 6.47 -14.48
CA ARG A 93 -13.32 6.26 -13.55
C ARG A 93 -13.32 4.89 -12.88
N TYR A 94 -12.92 3.85 -13.60
CA TYR A 94 -12.84 2.48 -13.08
C TYR A 94 -11.89 2.33 -11.88
N ILE A 95 -10.78 3.08 -11.86
CA ILE A 95 -9.87 3.12 -10.71
C ILE A 95 -10.51 3.94 -9.60
N ALA A 96 -11.08 5.10 -9.93
CA ALA A 96 -11.70 6.00 -8.96
C ALA A 96 -12.82 5.34 -8.16
N THR A 97 -13.70 4.56 -8.79
CA THR A 97 -14.82 3.87 -8.11
C THR A 97 -14.37 2.73 -7.19
N ARG A 98 -13.11 2.28 -7.30
CA ARG A 98 -12.54 1.22 -6.47
C ARG A 98 -11.71 1.74 -5.30
N LEU A 99 -11.54 3.06 -5.23
CA LEU A 99 -10.98 3.76 -4.10
C LEU A 99 -12.09 4.29 -3.17
N ASP A 100 -13.34 3.90 -3.41
CA ASP A 100 -14.48 4.18 -2.53
C ASP A 100 -14.47 3.22 -1.34
N THR A 101 -14.01 3.71 -0.19
CA THR A 101 -14.19 3.12 1.14
C THR A 101 -14.31 4.21 2.19
#